data_AF-A0ABD4BK31-F1
#
_entry.id   AF-A0ABD4BK31-F1
#
_cell.length_a   1.000
_cell.length_b   1.000
_cell.length_c   1.000
_cell.angle_alpha   90.00
_cell.angle_beta   90.00
_cell.angle_gamma   90.00
#
_symmetry.space_group_name_H-M   'P 1'
#
loop_
_entity.id
_entity.type
_entity.pdbx_description
1 polymer ?
#
loop_
_entity_poly.entity_id
_entity_poly.type
_entity_poly.pdbx_seq_one_letter_code
_entity_poly.pdbx_strand_id
1 'polypeptide(L)'
;MSERLSERPVIGITMGDAAGVGPEIIMKMLTHASVYATCRPLVIGDAQRLEDANRIVGSQLRVKSIASPAEARFIQGTVDCIDLGLIPADLPYGKLSAVAGNAAFRYIERTVQLTQAGELDAICTAPLNKEALHAGGHIFPGHTEMLAHLLGIEEVSMMLMTPTLRVIHVTTHIGIIDAIARIEPGLVKRTIERARETLIRAGIENPLIAVCGINPHAGENGLFGYGEEATKIQPAIDELHARGWRVEGPLPADTLFLRAGRGDFDAVVAMYHDQGHGPVKVMGLEAGVNVTIGLPVIRTSVDHGTAFDIAGKGIADERSLIEAMRQAVELATRKRDTRNSIAV
;
A
#
# COMPACT_ATOMS: atom_id res chain seq x y z
N MET A 1 29.91 4.49 -2.09
CA MET A 1 28.75 4.95 -1.27
C MET A 1 27.59 5.39 -2.17
N SER A 2 27.85 6.02 -3.32
CA SER A 2 26.84 6.41 -4.31
C SER A 2 26.12 5.22 -4.99
N GLU A 3 26.80 4.10 -5.28
CA GLU A 3 26.17 2.92 -5.92
C GLU A 3 25.13 2.20 -5.04
N ARG A 4 25.36 2.11 -3.73
CA ARG A 4 24.38 1.51 -2.77
C ARG A 4 23.12 2.36 -2.59
N LEU A 5 23.17 3.65 -2.93
CA LEU A 5 22.03 4.56 -2.86
C LEU A 5 21.09 4.36 -4.06
N SER A 6 21.61 4.10 -5.26
CA SER A 6 20.81 3.91 -6.48
C SER A 6 20.00 2.60 -6.50
N GLU A 7 20.44 1.58 -5.77
CA GLU A 7 19.76 0.27 -5.69
C GLU A 7 18.54 0.28 -4.75
N ARG A 8 18.44 1.27 -3.85
CA ARG A 8 17.33 1.35 -2.88
C ARG A 8 16.12 2.03 -3.52
N PRO A 9 14.90 1.52 -3.30
CA PRO A 9 13.71 2.10 -3.90
C PRO A 9 13.44 3.50 -3.35
N VAL A 10 12.97 4.42 -4.21
CA VAL A 10 12.38 5.71 -3.82
C VAL A 10 10.95 5.47 -3.38
N ILE A 11 10.63 5.86 -2.15
CA ILE A 11 9.30 5.66 -1.60
C ILE A 11 8.70 7.03 -1.33
N GLY A 12 7.63 7.36 -2.06
CA GLY A 12 6.91 8.61 -1.92
C GLY A 12 6.00 8.56 -0.69
N ILE A 13 6.24 9.45 0.26
CA ILE A 13 5.50 9.55 1.52
C ILE A 13 4.59 10.78 1.45
N THR A 14 3.28 10.58 1.27
CA THR A 14 2.36 11.72 1.32
C THR A 14 2.10 12.14 2.75
N MET A 15 2.20 13.45 3.04
CA MET A 15 2.04 13.98 4.39
C MET A 15 0.64 13.78 5.00
N GLY A 16 -0.37 13.60 4.15
CA GLY A 16 -1.76 13.44 4.58
C GLY A 16 -2.39 14.77 4.99
N ASP A 17 -3.32 14.72 5.94
CA ASP A 17 -3.98 15.92 6.47
C ASP A 17 -3.06 16.66 7.46
N ALA A 18 -2.76 17.92 7.15
CA ALA A 18 -1.87 18.78 7.93
C ALA A 18 -2.38 19.10 9.34
N ALA A 19 -3.68 18.99 9.60
CA ALA A 19 -4.26 19.16 10.93
C ALA A 19 -4.24 17.85 11.75
N GLY A 20 -3.90 16.72 11.14
CA GLY A 20 -3.77 15.42 11.80
C GLY A 20 -2.36 15.12 12.30
N VAL A 21 -2.16 13.87 12.74
CA VAL A 21 -0.87 13.36 13.23
C VAL A 21 0.13 13.02 12.12
N GLY A 22 -0.28 13.04 10.84
CA GLY A 22 0.55 12.65 9.70
C GLY A 22 1.94 13.28 9.69
N PRO A 23 2.05 14.62 9.81
CA PRO A 23 3.34 15.30 9.94
C PRO A 23 4.20 14.77 11.09
N GLU A 24 3.61 14.56 12.28
CA GLU A 24 4.34 14.10 13.48
C GLU A 24 4.91 12.69 13.31
N ILE A 25 4.11 11.73 12.83
CA ILE A 25 4.56 10.34 12.67
C ILE A 25 5.59 10.19 11.55
N ILE A 26 5.53 11.04 10.52
CA ILE A 26 6.57 11.10 9.47
C ILE A 26 7.89 11.57 10.08
N MET A 27 7.86 12.68 10.84
CA MET A 27 9.08 13.20 11.47
C MET A 27 9.69 12.19 12.45
N LYS A 28 8.87 11.51 13.26
CA LYS A 28 9.35 10.44 14.15
C LYS A 28 9.95 9.27 13.38
N MET A 29 9.24 8.72 12.39
CA MET A 29 9.71 7.61 11.55
C MET A 29 11.07 7.91 10.91
N LEU A 30 11.25 9.13 10.39
CA LEU A 30 12.48 9.52 9.68
C LEU A 30 13.68 9.78 10.61
N THR A 31 13.53 9.66 11.93
CA THR A 31 14.68 9.59 12.84
C THR A 31 15.38 8.21 12.79
N HIS A 32 14.66 7.16 12.41
CA HIS A 32 15.13 5.79 12.44
C HIS A 32 16.09 5.49 11.28
N ALA A 33 17.34 5.14 11.59
CA ALA A 33 18.37 4.80 10.60
C ALA A 33 17.96 3.60 9.72
N SER A 34 17.15 2.69 10.25
CA SER A 34 16.64 1.51 9.55
C SER A 34 15.82 1.86 8.31
N VAL A 35 15.08 2.98 8.32
CA VAL A 35 14.31 3.45 7.15
C VAL A 35 15.27 3.84 6.02
N TYR A 36 16.28 4.65 6.34
CA TYR A 36 17.28 5.07 5.35
C TYR A 36 18.19 3.93 4.92
N ALA A 37 18.33 2.85 5.70
CA ALA A 37 19.11 1.69 5.30
C ALA A 37 18.44 0.92 4.15
N THR A 38 17.10 0.88 4.11
CA THR A 38 16.33 0.04 3.20
C THR A 38 15.70 0.81 2.03
N CYS A 39 15.54 2.13 2.14
CA CYS A 39 14.92 2.95 1.09
C CYS A 39 15.51 4.35 0.96
N ARG A 40 15.01 5.08 -0.03
CA ARG A 40 15.17 6.52 -0.22
C ARG A 40 13.81 7.19 0.07
N PRO A 41 13.55 7.64 1.31
CA PRO A 41 12.27 8.24 1.67
C PRO A 41 12.18 9.65 1.08
N LEU A 42 11.07 9.95 0.41
CA LEU A 42 10.78 11.25 -0.19
C LEU A 42 9.43 11.75 0.30
N VAL A 43 9.37 12.85 1.04
CA VAL A 43 8.08 13.39 1.51
C VAL A 43 7.45 14.25 0.44
N ILE A 44 6.14 14.11 0.22
CA ILE A 44 5.32 15.01 -0.60
C ILE A 44 4.33 15.68 0.35
N GLY A 45 4.49 16.99 0.57
CA GLY A 45 3.82 17.67 1.67
C GLY A 45 4.06 19.18 1.71
N ASP A 46 4.20 19.69 2.94
CA ASP A 46 4.47 21.09 3.22
C ASP A 46 5.67 21.20 4.18
N ALA A 47 6.73 21.87 3.75
CA ALA A 47 7.98 21.90 4.50
C ALA A 47 7.84 22.62 5.84
N GLN A 48 7.10 23.75 5.89
CA GLN A 48 6.88 24.50 7.13
C GLN A 48 6.08 23.69 8.15
N ARG A 49 5.07 22.93 7.68
CA ARG A 49 4.30 22.06 8.56
C ARG A 49 5.13 20.91 9.12
N LEU A 50 6.05 20.34 8.34
CA LEU A 50 6.99 19.32 8.83
C LEU A 50 8.00 19.91 9.83
N GLU A 51 8.49 21.13 9.62
CA GLU A 51 9.35 21.81 10.60
C GLU A 51 8.63 22.08 11.92
N ASP A 52 7.34 22.43 11.85
CA ASP A 52 6.51 22.60 13.04
C ASP A 52 6.30 21.27 13.78
N ALA A 53 5.92 20.21 13.06
CA ALA A 53 5.81 18.87 13.62
C ALA A 53 7.15 18.40 14.22
N ASN A 54 8.28 18.70 13.58
CA ASN A 54 9.62 18.39 14.06
C ASN A 54 9.91 19.02 15.43
N ARG A 55 9.48 20.28 15.65
CA ARG A 55 9.58 20.95 16.96
C ARG A 55 8.68 20.27 18.00
N ILE A 56 7.45 19.93 17.63
CA ILE A 56 6.47 19.28 18.52
C ILE A 56 7.00 17.93 19.02
N VAL A 57 7.57 17.11 18.13
CA VAL A 57 8.10 15.79 18.50
C VAL A 57 9.51 15.85 19.10
N GLY A 58 10.15 17.03 19.12
CA GLY A 58 11.47 17.24 19.73
C GLY A 58 12.62 16.56 18.99
N SER A 59 12.51 16.36 17.67
CA SER A 59 13.57 15.72 16.88
C SER A 59 14.61 16.74 16.40
N GLN A 60 15.80 16.26 16.01
CA GLN A 60 16.90 17.09 15.49
C GLN A 60 17.01 17.07 13.95
N LEU A 61 15.98 16.58 13.26
CA LEU A 61 15.94 16.56 11.81
C LEU A 61 15.90 17.99 11.25
N ARG A 62 16.45 18.18 10.04
CA ARG A 62 16.20 19.36 9.21
C ARG A 62 15.21 19.00 8.11
N VAL A 63 14.39 19.96 7.69
CA VAL A 63 13.54 19.80 6.50
C VAL A 63 14.17 20.58 5.36
N LYS A 64 14.29 19.97 4.20
CA LYS A 64 14.76 20.60 2.97
C LYS A 64 13.62 20.63 1.96
N SER A 65 13.13 21.83 1.66
CA SER A 65 12.21 22.08 0.56
C SER A 65 12.92 21.86 -0.78
N ILE A 66 12.33 21.03 -1.64
CA ILE A 66 12.81 20.68 -2.99
C ILE A 66 11.64 20.70 -3.98
N ALA A 67 11.90 20.90 -5.27
CA ALA A 67 10.84 20.89 -6.30
C ALA A 67 10.67 19.52 -6.97
N SER A 68 11.75 18.72 -7.02
CA SER A 68 11.79 17.45 -7.74
C SER A 68 12.63 16.39 -7.02
N PRO A 69 12.38 15.08 -7.27
CA PRO A 69 13.18 14.00 -6.69
C PRO A 69 14.68 14.08 -7.03
N ALA A 70 15.05 14.74 -8.13
CA ALA A 70 16.44 14.92 -8.54
C ALA A 70 17.28 15.78 -7.56
N GLU A 71 16.62 16.63 -6.77
CA GLU A 71 17.29 17.49 -5.77
C GLU A 71 17.44 16.81 -4.39
N ALA A 72 16.77 15.68 -4.20
CA ALA A 72 16.79 14.92 -2.97
C ALA A 72 18.16 14.28 -2.74
N ARG A 73 18.64 14.31 -1.49
CA ARG A 73 19.92 13.71 -1.12
C ARG A 73 19.76 12.37 -0.42
N PHE A 74 18.60 12.12 0.20
CA PHE A 74 18.28 10.90 0.93
C PHE A 74 19.29 10.60 2.04
N ILE A 75 19.71 11.64 2.76
CA ILE A 75 20.70 11.57 3.84
C ILE A 75 19.96 11.70 5.17
N GLN A 76 20.14 10.71 6.05
CA GLN A 76 19.59 10.74 7.40
C GLN A 76 19.96 12.05 8.12
N GLY A 77 19.02 12.62 8.87
CA GLY A 77 19.18 13.93 9.50
C GLY A 77 18.63 15.08 8.65
N THR A 78 18.31 14.86 7.37
CA THR A 78 17.63 15.85 6.52
C THR A 78 16.50 15.19 5.73
N VAL A 79 15.27 15.64 5.98
CA VAL A 79 14.06 15.20 5.30
C VAL A 79 13.93 16.00 4.00
N ASP A 80 14.05 15.32 2.86
CA ASP A 80 13.77 15.90 1.56
C ASP A 80 12.24 15.94 1.34
N CYS A 81 11.67 17.13 1.20
CA CYS A 81 10.24 17.37 1.03
C CYS A 81 9.96 18.07 -0.30
N ILE A 82 9.22 17.40 -1.19
CA ILE A 82 8.54 18.06 -2.31
C ILE A 82 7.45 18.93 -1.71
N ASP A 83 7.77 20.21 -1.60
CA ASP A 83 7.02 21.21 -0.86
C ASP A 83 6.03 21.91 -1.76
N LEU A 84 4.74 21.76 -1.47
CA LEU A 84 3.69 22.46 -2.21
C LEU A 84 3.30 23.80 -1.58
N GLY A 85 3.79 24.12 -0.35
CA GLY A 85 3.55 25.39 0.32
C GLY A 85 2.07 25.78 0.47
N LEU A 86 1.22 24.81 0.79
CA LEU A 86 -0.25 24.98 0.79
C LEU A 86 -0.82 25.26 2.18
N ILE A 87 -0.03 25.06 3.25
CA ILE A 87 -0.51 25.12 4.62
C ILE A 87 -0.20 26.47 5.25
N PRO A 88 -1.21 27.24 5.70
CA PRO A 88 -0.98 28.44 6.49
C PRO A 88 -0.23 28.11 7.78
N ALA A 89 0.73 28.96 8.15
CA ALA A 89 1.58 28.75 9.33
C ALA A 89 0.77 28.65 10.64
N ASP A 90 -0.41 29.27 10.70
CA ASP A 90 -1.31 29.29 11.86
C ASP A 90 -2.40 28.21 11.81
N LEU A 91 -2.36 27.27 10.85
CA LEU A 91 -3.33 26.18 10.76
C LEU A 91 -3.31 25.35 12.07
N PRO A 92 -4.42 25.28 12.82
CA PRO A 92 -4.47 24.53 14.07
C PRO A 92 -4.44 23.02 13.83
N TYR A 93 -3.73 22.28 14.68
CA TYR A 93 -3.90 20.82 14.77
C TYR A 93 -5.24 20.46 15.40
N GLY A 94 -5.71 19.26 15.09
CA GLY A 94 -6.90 18.65 15.70
C GLY A 94 -8.23 19.27 15.26
N LYS A 95 -8.22 20.12 14.24
CA LYS A 95 -9.41 20.79 13.71
C LYS A 95 -9.57 20.53 12.22
N LEU A 96 -10.80 20.22 11.83
CA LEU A 96 -11.16 20.06 10.42
C LEU A 96 -10.88 21.35 9.65
N SER A 97 -10.27 21.22 8.47
CA SER A 97 -9.92 22.36 7.61
C SER A 97 -10.04 22.00 6.14
N ALA A 98 -10.77 22.82 5.39
CA ALA A 98 -10.86 22.72 3.93
C ALA A 98 -9.50 22.89 3.24
N VAL A 99 -8.63 23.76 3.79
CA VAL A 99 -7.28 23.97 3.25
C VAL A 99 -6.42 22.72 3.44
N ALA A 100 -6.50 22.07 4.61
CA ALA A 100 -5.78 20.83 4.87
C ALA A 100 -6.28 19.67 4.00
N GLY A 101 -7.60 19.58 3.80
CA GLY A 101 -8.21 18.60 2.90
C GLY A 101 -7.80 18.79 1.43
N ASN A 102 -7.83 20.02 0.93
CA ASN A 102 -7.33 20.33 -0.41
C ASN A 102 -5.83 20.02 -0.53
N ALA A 103 -5.02 20.37 0.47
CA ALA A 103 -3.59 20.08 0.43
C ALA A 103 -3.30 18.57 0.39
N ALA A 104 -4.02 17.76 1.19
CA ALA A 104 -3.91 16.31 1.16
C ALA A 104 -4.21 15.73 -0.24
N PHE A 105 -5.25 16.25 -0.91
CA PHE A 105 -5.53 15.92 -2.32
C PHE A 105 -4.36 16.28 -3.24
N ARG A 106 -3.80 17.49 -3.12
CA ARG A 106 -2.69 17.95 -3.96
C ARG A 106 -1.41 17.15 -3.75
N TYR A 107 -1.14 16.66 -2.54
CA TYR A 107 -0.02 15.75 -2.30
C TYR A 107 -0.19 14.44 -3.05
N ILE A 108 -1.41 13.91 -3.10
CA ILE A 108 -1.73 12.70 -3.86
C ILE A 108 -1.65 12.95 -5.37
N GLU A 109 -2.18 14.07 -5.86
CA GLU A 109 -2.08 14.48 -7.27
C GLU A 109 -0.61 14.60 -7.70
N ARG A 110 0.24 15.23 -6.89
CA ARG A 110 1.68 15.30 -7.16
C ARG A 110 2.32 13.92 -7.13
N THR A 111 1.94 13.06 -6.19
CA THR A 111 2.43 11.67 -6.11
C THR A 111 2.07 10.85 -7.34
N VAL A 112 0.87 11.05 -7.89
CA VAL A 112 0.43 10.42 -9.15
C VAL A 112 1.31 10.87 -10.32
N GLN A 113 1.60 12.16 -10.44
CA GLN A 113 2.50 12.68 -11.49
C GLN A 113 3.90 12.05 -11.40
N LEU A 114 4.46 11.97 -10.19
CA LEU A 114 5.79 11.37 -9.96
C LEU A 114 5.79 9.86 -10.27
N THR A 115 4.69 9.18 -9.94
CA THR A 115 4.49 7.75 -10.23
C THR A 115 4.41 7.51 -11.74
N GLN A 116 3.64 8.31 -12.46
CA GLN A 116 3.52 8.22 -13.92
C GLN A 116 4.86 8.54 -14.63
N ALA A 117 5.68 9.40 -14.03
CA ALA A 117 7.03 9.71 -14.51
C ALA A 117 8.08 8.63 -14.15
N GLY A 118 7.72 7.59 -13.39
CA GLY A 118 8.66 6.53 -12.96
C GLY A 118 9.69 7.00 -11.92
N GLU A 119 9.40 8.10 -11.20
CA GLU A 119 10.30 8.67 -10.20
C GLU A 119 10.12 8.07 -8.81
N LEU A 120 9.02 7.32 -8.59
CA LEU A 120 8.73 6.58 -7.36
C LEU A 120 8.67 5.09 -7.65
N ASP A 121 9.17 4.28 -6.72
CA ASP A 121 9.14 2.81 -6.79
C ASP A 121 8.01 2.22 -5.92
N ALA A 122 7.50 2.99 -4.95
CA ALA A 122 6.27 2.76 -4.20
C ALA A 122 5.73 4.03 -3.52
N ILE A 123 4.52 3.95 -2.97
CA ILE A 123 3.85 5.01 -2.21
C ILE A 123 3.57 4.53 -0.78
N CYS A 124 3.78 5.39 0.22
CA CYS A 124 3.38 5.17 1.60
C CYS A 124 2.58 6.38 2.08
N THR A 125 1.30 6.23 2.39
CA THR A 125 0.45 7.38 2.74
C THR A 125 0.27 7.53 4.24
N ALA A 126 0.54 8.72 4.79
CA ALA A 126 0.02 9.10 6.11
C ALA A 126 -1.50 9.38 6.06
N PRO A 127 -2.21 9.42 7.22
CA PRO A 127 -3.65 9.57 7.26
C PRO A 127 -4.17 10.90 6.69
N LEU A 128 -5.36 10.85 6.08
CA LEU A 128 -6.16 12.05 5.77
C LEU A 128 -7.56 11.94 6.37
N ASN A 129 -8.24 13.08 6.50
CA ASN A 129 -9.63 13.12 6.95
C ASN A 129 -10.58 13.29 5.75
N LYS A 130 -11.55 12.38 5.60
CA LYS A 130 -12.52 12.39 4.49
C LYS A 130 -13.40 13.64 4.49
N GLU A 131 -13.84 14.08 5.66
CA GLU A 131 -14.70 15.27 5.79
C GLU A 131 -13.92 16.54 5.44
N ALA A 132 -12.65 16.63 5.85
CA ALA A 132 -11.74 17.71 5.42
C ALA A 132 -11.52 17.68 3.90
N LEU A 133 -11.28 16.50 3.32
CA LEU A 133 -11.12 16.30 1.87
C LEU A 133 -12.34 16.82 1.09
N HIS A 134 -13.54 16.49 1.56
CA HIS A 134 -14.80 16.97 0.97
C HIS A 134 -14.97 18.48 1.14
N ALA A 135 -14.66 19.02 2.33
CA ALA A 135 -14.67 20.46 2.57
C ALA A 135 -13.68 21.22 1.67
N GLY A 136 -12.57 20.58 1.28
CA GLY A 136 -11.61 21.08 0.30
C GLY A 136 -12.05 20.98 -1.16
N GLY A 137 -13.27 20.49 -1.44
CA GLY A 137 -13.86 20.37 -2.78
C GLY A 137 -13.63 19.02 -3.46
N HIS A 138 -13.09 18.01 -2.77
CA HIS A 138 -12.69 16.73 -3.36
C HIS A 138 -13.55 15.59 -2.83
N ILE A 139 -14.56 15.17 -3.61
CA ILE A 139 -15.54 14.18 -3.17
C ILE A 139 -15.07 12.76 -3.50
N PHE A 140 -14.21 12.21 -2.64
CA PHE A 140 -13.74 10.82 -2.75
C PHE A 140 -14.12 9.99 -1.52
N PRO A 141 -14.34 8.67 -1.68
CA PRO A 141 -14.55 7.76 -0.55
C PRO A 141 -13.34 7.66 0.38
N GLY A 142 -12.12 7.71 -0.16
CA GLY A 142 -10.87 7.62 0.57
C GLY A 142 -9.64 7.68 -0.36
N HIS A 143 -8.47 7.38 0.21
CA HIS A 143 -7.19 7.39 -0.52
C HIS A 143 -7.16 6.45 -1.72
N THR A 144 -7.69 5.23 -1.55
CA THR A 144 -7.61 4.16 -2.54
C THR A 144 -8.34 4.56 -3.82
N GLU A 145 -9.56 5.04 -3.68
CA GLU A 145 -10.43 5.48 -4.77
C GLU A 145 -9.89 6.76 -5.42
N MET A 146 -9.35 7.68 -4.62
CA MET A 146 -8.72 8.90 -5.13
C MET A 146 -7.50 8.60 -6.00
N LEU A 147 -6.60 7.73 -5.54
CA LEU A 147 -5.42 7.31 -6.31
C LEU A 147 -5.83 6.59 -7.60
N ALA A 148 -6.76 5.64 -7.52
CA ALA A 148 -7.25 4.90 -8.68
C ALA A 148 -7.88 5.84 -9.71
N HIS A 149 -8.73 6.77 -9.28
CA HIS A 149 -9.36 7.76 -10.14
C HIS A 149 -8.34 8.64 -10.88
N LEU A 150 -7.37 9.20 -10.15
CA LEU A 150 -6.35 10.08 -10.74
C LEU A 150 -5.40 9.34 -11.70
N LEU A 151 -5.24 8.03 -11.53
CA LEU A 151 -4.46 7.18 -12.43
C LEU A 151 -5.27 6.59 -13.59
N GLY A 152 -6.58 6.82 -13.65
CA GLY A 152 -7.46 6.23 -14.65
C GLY A 152 -7.60 4.70 -14.51
N ILE A 153 -7.51 4.18 -13.28
CA ILE A 153 -7.55 2.76 -12.98
C ILE A 153 -8.94 2.41 -12.44
N GLU A 154 -9.62 1.48 -13.11
CA GLU A 154 -10.97 1.07 -12.72
C GLU A 154 -11.00 0.18 -11.48
N GLU A 155 -10.01 -0.69 -11.32
CA GLU A 155 -9.98 -1.69 -10.25
C GLU A 155 -8.60 -1.79 -9.60
N VAL A 156 -8.63 -1.80 -8.27
CA VAL A 156 -7.51 -2.16 -7.40
C VAL A 156 -7.93 -3.28 -6.47
N SER A 157 -6.96 -4.02 -5.95
CA SER A 157 -7.21 -5.03 -4.92
C SER A 157 -6.53 -4.65 -3.61
N MET A 158 -7.14 -5.09 -2.51
CA MET A 158 -6.55 -5.03 -1.18
C MET A 158 -5.68 -6.27 -0.96
N MET A 159 -4.47 -6.05 -0.50
CA MET A 159 -3.57 -7.07 0.00
C MET A 159 -3.23 -6.77 1.46
N LEU A 160 -3.21 -7.82 2.28
CA LEU A 160 -2.63 -7.80 3.61
C LEU A 160 -1.32 -8.59 3.59
N MET A 161 -0.39 -8.19 4.46
CA MET A 161 0.90 -8.85 4.57
C MET A 161 1.31 -9.10 6.00
N THR A 162 1.96 -10.23 6.21
CA THR A 162 2.84 -10.52 7.35
C THR A 162 4.25 -10.82 6.78
N PRO A 163 5.28 -11.01 7.62
CA PRO A 163 6.59 -11.44 7.12
C PRO A 163 6.58 -12.73 6.29
N THR A 164 5.57 -13.59 6.46
CA THR A 164 5.48 -14.90 5.79
C THR A 164 4.29 -15.04 4.85
N LEU A 165 3.35 -14.08 4.83
CA LEU A 165 2.11 -14.18 4.08
C LEU A 165 1.80 -12.92 3.30
N ARG A 166 1.28 -13.11 2.08
CA ARG A 166 0.68 -12.06 1.26
C ARG A 166 -0.70 -12.53 0.83
N VAL A 167 -1.74 -11.84 1.27
CA VAL A 167 -3.13 -12.26 1.08
C VAL A 167 -3.89 -11.17 0.34
N ILE A 168 -4.18 -11.41 -0.94
CA ILE A 168 -4.99 -10.53 -1.79
C ILE A 168 -6.46 -10.99 -1.74
N HIS A 169 -7.38 -10.05 -1.81
CA HIS A 169 -8.81 -10.32 -1.74
C HIS A 169 -9.50 -10.07 -3.09
N VAL A 170 -10.36 -11.02 -3.51
CA VAL A 170 -11.27 -10.86 -4.65
C VAL A 170 -12.40 -9.90 -4.29
N THR A 171 -12.92 -9.99 -3.07
CA THR A 171 -13.93 -9.08 -2.51
C THR A 171 -13.56 -8.64 -1.09
N THR A 172 -13.93 -7.42 -0.71
CA THR A 172 -13.59 -6.81 0.59
C THR A 172 -14.84 -6.39 1.37
N HIS A 173 -15.11 -5.09 1.53
CA HIS A 173 -16.17 -4.55 2.37
C HIS A 173 -17.55 -4.66 1.71
N ILE A 174 -18.10 -5.88 1.67
CA ILE A 174 -19.43 -6.20 1.15
C ILE A 174 -20.03 -7.35 1.98
N GLY A 175 -21.36 -7.41 2.10
CA GLY A 175 -22.03 -8.51 2.81
C GLY A 175 -21.69 -9.86 2.20
N ILE A 176 -21.53 -10.90 3.03
CA ILE A 176 -21.00 -12.21 2.57
C ILE A 176 -21.83 -12.83 1.43
N ILE A 177 -23.16 -12.71 1.46
CA ILE A 177 -24.02 -13.22 0.37
C ILE A 177 -23.72 -12.49 -0.94
N ASP A 178 -23.63 -11.16 -0.89
CA ASP A 178 -23.31 -10.33 -2.04
C ASP A 178 -21.86 -10.54 -2.52
N ALA A 179 -20.93 -10.85 -1.60
CA ALA A 179 -19.56 -11.24 -1.93
C ALA A 179 -19.57 -12.47 -2.84
N ILE A 180 -20.25 -13.55 -2.43
CA ILE A 180 -20.35 -14.77 -3.23
C ILE A 180 -21.05 -14.53 -4.57
N ALA A 181 -22.11 -13.71 -4.58
CA ALA A 181 -22.80 -13.34 -5.80
C ALA A 181 -21.89 -12.57 -6.77
N ARG A 182 -21.07 -11.64 -6.26
CA ARG A 182 -20.16 -10.79 -7.02
C ARG A 182 -18.96 -11.52 -7.60
N ILE A 183 -18.52 -12.62 -6.99
CA ILE A 183 -17.38 -13.40 -7.51
C ILE A 183 -17.76 -14.02 -8.86
N GLU A 184 -16.95 -13.75 -9.87
CA GLU A 184 -17.07 -14.25 -11.24
C GLU A 184 -15.67 -14.45 -11.84
N PRO A 185 -15.51 -15.28 -12.88
CA PRO A 185 -14.20 -15.68 -13.39
C PRO A 185 -13.29 -14.50 -13.78
N GLY A 186 -13.84 -13.46 -14.38
CA GLY A 186 -13.11 -12.25 -14.75
C GLY A 186 -12.50 -11.55 -13.54
N LEU A 187 -13.26 -11.37 -12.45
CA LEU A 187 -12.81 -10.70 -11.23
C LEU A 187 -11.74 -11.51 -10.51
N VAL A 188 -11.92 -12.84 -10.45
CA VAL A 188 -10.90 -13.77 -9.91
C VAL A 188 -9.61 -13.65 -10.72
N LYS A 189 -9.71 -13.75 -12.05
CA LYS A 189 -8.57 -13.61 -12.96
C LYS A 189 -7.86 -12.27 -12.77
N ARG A 190 -8.56 -11.14 -12.86
CA ARG A 190 -7.97 -9.80 -12.69
C ARG A 190 -7.30 -9.63 -11.32
N THR A 191 -7.84 -10.29 -10.28
CA THR A 191 -7.22 -10.31 -8.94
C THR A 191 -5.91 -11.10 -8.95
N ILE A 192 -5.86 -12.28 -9.55
CA ILE A 192 -4.62 -13.07 -9.72
C ILE A 192 -3.59 -12.29 -10.57
N GLU A 193 -4.03 -11.67 -11.66
CA GLU A 193 -3.18 -10.84 -12.54
C GLU A 193 -2.53 -9.68 -11.76
N ARG A 194 -3.31 -8.93 -10.97
CA ARG A 194 -2.79 -7.85 -10.11
C ARG A 194 -1.76 -8.34 -9.09
N ALA A 195 -2.00 -9.49 -8.46
CA ALA A 195 -1.04 -10.10 -7.54
C ALA A 195 0.26 -10.45 -8.25
N ARG A 196 0.16 -11.18 -9.36
CA ARG A 196 1.31 -11.64 -10.15
C ARG A 196 2.16 -10.47 -10.63
N GLU A 197 1.54 -9.46 -11.22
CA GLU A 197 2.25 -8.28 -11.72
C GLU A 197 3.00 -7.55 -10.61
N THR A 198 2.36 -7.39 -9.45
CA THR A 198 2.98 -6.75 -8.28
C THR A 198 4.20 -7.54 -7.81
N LEU A 199 4.10 -8.86 -7.68
CA LEU A 199 5.21 -9.71 -7.24
C LEU A 199 6.37 -9.73 -8.23
N ILE A 200 6.07 -9.71 -9.54
CA ILE A 200 7.09 -9.62 -10.58
C ILE A 200 7.82 -8.28 -10.52
N ARG A 201 7.10 -7.16 -10.35
CA ARG A 201 7.71 -5.85 -10.16
C ARG A 201 8.57 -5.82 -8.88
N ALA A 202 8.18 -6.54 -7.84
CA ALA A 202 8.95 -6.67 -6.60
C ALA A 202 10.18 -7.59 -6.71
N GLY A 203 10.33 -8.32 -7.83
CA GLY A 203 11.50 -9.16 -8.13
C GLY A 203 11.25 -10.68 -8.08
N ILE A 204 10.01 -11.13 -7.87
CA ILE A 204 9.65 -12.56 -7.92
C ILE A 204 9.30 -12.91 -9.36
N GLU A 205 10.25 -13.48 -10.12
CA GLU A 205 10.10 -13.67 -11.57
C GLU A 205 8.95 -14.61 -11.97
N ASN A 206 8.72 -15.67 -11.19
CA ASN A 206 7.71 -16.68 -11.48
C ASN A 206 6.90 -17.06 -10.22
N PRO A 207 6.06 -16.13 -9.72
CA PRO A 207 5.39 -16.28 -8.44
C PRO A 207 4.38 -17.43 -8.49
N LEU A 208 4.38 -18.24 -7.44
CA LEU A 208 3.38 -19.27 -7.20
C LEU A 208 2.23 -18.69 -6.38
N ILE A 209 1.05 -18.63 -6.99
CA ILE A 209 -0.14 -18.01 -6.40
C ILE A 209 -1.16 -19.10 -6.05
N ALA A 210 -1.52 -19.20 -4.78
CA ALA A 210 -2.57 -20.12 -4.33
C ALA A 210 -3.93 -19.42 -4.30
N VAL A 211 -4.99 -20.12 -4.72
CA VAL A 211 -6.36 -19.58 -4.81
C VAL A 211 -7.27 -20.39 -3.88
N CYS A 212 -7.95 -19.71 -2.96
CA CYS A 212 -8.94 -20.35 -2.09
C CYS A 212 -10.19 -20.77 -2.87
N GLY A 213 -10.86 -21.83 -2.43
CA GLY A 213 -12.27 -22.07 -2.76
C GLY A 213 -13.20 -21.05 -2.10
N ILE A 214 -14.45 -20.96 -2.58
CA ILE A 214 -15.52 -20.21 -1.89
C ILE A 214 -16.06 -21.06 -0.74
N ASN A 215 -16.33 -22.32 -1.02
CA ASN A 215 -16.90 -23.28 -0.10
C ASN A 215 -15.82 -23.93 0.78
N PRO A 216 -16.19 -24.43 1.98
CA PRO A 216 -15.29 -25.32 2.73
C PRO A 216 -14.87 -26.49 1.86
N HIS A 217 -13.63 -26.94 2.03
CA HIS A 217 -13.04 -28.02 1.24
C HIS A 217 -13.04 -27.76 -0.28
N ALA A 218 -13.13 -26.49 -0.70
CA ALA A 218 -13.31 -26.10 -2.10
C ALA A 218 -14.46 -26.86 -2.79
N GLY A 219 -15.55 -27.07 -2.05
CA GLY A 219 -16.76 -27.73 -2.53
C GLY A 219 -16.74 -29.26 -2.45
N GLU A 220 -15.64 -29.90 -2.05
CA GLU A 220 -15.52 -31.36 -1.87
C GLU A 220 -16.08 -32.15 -3.07
N ASN A 221 -15.54 -31.89 -4.27
CA ASN A 221 -16.00 -32.46 -5.54
C ASN A 221 -17.49 -32.23 -5.84
N GLY A 222 -18.04 -31.09 -5.38
CA GLY A 222 -19.44 -30.70 -5.57
C GLY A 222 -20.39 -31.20 -4.49
N LEU A 223 -19.89 -31.83 -3.42
CA LEU A 223 -20.70 -32.22 -2.26
C LEU A 223 -21.16 -30.98 -1.46
N PHE A 224 -20.35 -29.92 -1.43
CA PHE A 224 -20.65 -28.67 -0.73
C PHE A 224 -20.77 -27.52 -1.73
N GLY A 225 -21.78 -26.67 -1.52
CA GLY A 225 -22.07 -25.54 -2.39
C GLY A 225 -22.99 -25.89 -3.57
N TYR A 226 -23.03 -24.99 -4.54
CA TYR A 226 -23.87 -25.03 -5.73
C TYR A 226 -23.04 -25.02 -7.02
N GLY A 227 -21.78 -25.44 -6.95
CA GLY A 227 -20.84 -25.43 -8.08
C GLY A 227 -20.14 -24.09 -8.29
N GLU A 228 -20.00 -23.28 -7.24
CA GLU A 228 -19.33 -21.98 -7.30
C GLU A 228 -17.87 -22.11 -7.75
N GLU A 229 -17.11 -23.09 -7.25
CA GLU A 229 -15.72 -23.31 -7.69
C GLU A 229 -15.62 -23.51 -9.20
N ALA A 230 -16.44 -24.40 -9.75
CA ALA A 230 -16.43 -24.74 -11.16
C ALA A 230 -16.90 -23.59 -12.06
N THR A 231 -17.84 -22.77 -11.58
CA THR A 231 -18.46 -21.71 -12.39
C THR A 231 -17.79 -20.35 -12.23
N LYS A 232 -17.19 -20.07 -11.07
CA LYS A 232 -16.66 -18.73 -10.71
C LYS A 232 -15.14 -18.68 -10.59
N ILE A 233 -14.46 -19.80 -10.31
CA ILE A 233 -13.02 -19.80 -10.00
C ILE A 233 -12.22 -20.59 -11.04
N GLN A 234 -12.59 -21.85 -11.29
CA GLN A 234 -11.84 -22.76 -12.16
C GLN A 234 -11.58 -22.19 -13.56
N PRO A 235 -12.54 -21.52 -14.25
CA PRO A 235 -12.29 -21.00 -15.59
C PRO A 235 -11.17 -19.94 -15.61
N ALA A 236 -11.03 -19.15 -14.54
CA ALA A 236 -9.95 -18.19 -14.40
C ALA A 236 -8.59 -18.89 -14.23
N ILE A 237 -8.54 -19.95 -13.42
CA ILE A 237 -7.32 -20.72 -13.18
C ILE A 237 -6.86 -21.43 -14.45
N ASP A 238 -7.78 -22.10 -15.15
CA ASP A 238 -7.51 -22.80 -16.40
C ASP A 238 -6.95 -21.85 -17.47
N GLU A 239 -7.54 -20.65 -17.60
CA GLU A 239 -7.06 -19.64 -18.55
C GLU A 239 -5.62 -19.20 -18.19
N LEU A 240 -5.32 -18.99 -16.92
CA LEU A 240 -4.00 -18.57 -16.47
C LEU A 240 -2.96 -19.70 -16.56
N HIS A 241 -3.36 -20.96 -16.35
CA HIS A 241 -2.52 -22.13 -16.64
C HIS A 241 -2.17 -22.25 -18.11
N ALA A 242 -3.12 -21.98 -19.01
CA ALA A 242 -2.88 -21.97 -20.45
C ALA A 242 -1.85 -20.90 -20.87
N ARG A 243 -1.69 -19.83 -20.06
CA ARG A 243 -0.63 -18.81 -20.20
C ARG A 243 0.71 -19.22 -19.56
N GLY A 244 0.80 -20.41 -18.98
CA GLY A 244 1.98 -20.94 -18.29
C GLY A 244 2.19 -20.37 -16.88
N TRP A 245 1.15 -19.81 -16.25
CA TRP A 245 1.29 -19.21 -14.92
C TRP A 245 1.21 -20.27 -13.82
N ARG A 246 2.02 -20.08 -12.77
CA ARG A 246 2.03 -20.92 -11.58
C ARG A 246 0.89 -20.51 -10.64
N VAL A 247 -0.29 -21.07 -10.87
CA VAL A 247 -1.47 -20.89 -10.03
C VAL A 247 -1.87 -22.24 -9.44
N GLU A 248 -2.19 -22.32 -8.16
CA GLU A 248 -2.67 -23.56 -7.52
C GLU A 248 -4.03 -23.33 -6.87
N GLY A 249 -5.05 -24.08 -7.29
CA GLY A 249 -6.38 -24.05 -6.70
C GLY A 249 -7.52 -24.38 -7.67
N PRO A 250 -8.78 -24.18 -7.24
CA PRO A 250 -9.17 -23.73 -5.90
C PRO A 250 -8.80 -24.76 -4.82
N LEU A 251 -8.22 -24.32 -3.71
CA LEU A 251 -7.84 -25.17 -2.57
C LEU A 251 -8.74 -24.90 -1.36
N PRO A 252 -8.94 -25.89 -0.47
CA PRO A 252 -9.51 -25.65 0.86
C PRO A 252 -8.73 -24.56 1.60
N ALA A 253 -9.40 -23.49 2.01
CA ALA A 253 -8.74 -22.29 2.54
C ALA A 253 -7.89 -22.59 3.80
N ASP A 254 -8.39 -23.43 4.70
CA ASP A 254 -7.69 -23.85 5.92
C ASP A 254 -6.35 -24.56 5.62
N THR A 255 -6.37 -25.54 4.70
CA THR A 255 -5.18 -26.27 4.25
C THR A 255 -4.22 -25.34 3.51
N LEU A 256 -4.77 -24.44 2.68
CA LEU A 256 -4.01 -23.44 1.94
C LEU A 256 -3.26 -22.52 2.90
N PHE A 257 -3.93 -21.94 3.90
CA PHE A 257 -3.28 -21.03 4.86
C PHE A 257 -2.23 -21.71 5.73
N LEU A 258 -2.40 -23.00 6.06
CA LEU A 258 -1.36 -23.78 6.73
C LEU A 258 -0.09 -23.90 5.87
N ARG A 259 -0.24 -24.19 4.57
CA ARG A 259 0.87 -24.28 3.61
C ARG A 259 1.51 -22.92 3.33
N ALA A 260 0.69 -21.88 3.16
CA ALA A 260 1.15 -20.52 2.98
C ALA A 260 2.01 -20.06 4.16
N GLY A 261 1.60 -20.37 5.39
CA GLY A 261 2.37 -20.04 6.59
C GLY A 261 3.74 -20.74 6.68
N ARG A 262 3.94 -21.84 5.94
CA ARG A 262 5.22 -22.55 5.80
C ARG A 262 6.09 -22.02 4.65
N GLY A 263 5.59 -21.08 3.85
CA GLY A 263 6.28 -20.51 2.71
C GLY A 263 6.09 -21.27 1.39
N ASP A 264 5.08 -22.13 1.28
CA ASP A 264 4.81 -22.87 0.05
C ASP A 264 4.35 -21.97 -1.12
N PHE A 265 3.87 -20.76 -0.83
CA PHE A 265 3.25 -19.86 -1.80
C PHE A 265 3.77 -18.43 -1.65
N ASP A 266 3.90 -17.72 -2.78
CA ASP A 266 4.33 -16.30 -2.78
C ASP A 266 3.18 -15.34 -2.46
N ALA A 267 1.95 -15.74 -2.80
CA ALA A 267 0.71 -15.06 -2.43
C ALA A 267 -0.50 -16.02 -2.39
N VAL A 268 -1.50 -15.61 -1.62
CA VAL A 268 -2.80 -16.28 -1.46
C VAL A 268 -3.91 -15.35 -1.94
N VAL A 269 -4.81 -15.86 -2.77
CA VAL A 269 -6.02 -15.18 -3.25
C VAL A 269 -7.22 -15.67 -2.43
N ALA A 270 -7.66 -14.85 -1.48
CA ALA A 270 -8.85 -15.06 -0.69
C ALA A 270 -10.10 -14.54 -1.44
N MET A 271 -11.19 -15.29 -1.37
CA MET A 271 -12.44 -14.99 -2.07
C MET A 271 -13.20 -13.82 -1.42
N TYR A 272 -13.17 -13.75 -0.09
CA TYR A 272 -13.87 -12.72 0.69
C TYR A 272 -13.07 -12.28 1.91
N HIS A 273 -13.47 -11.14 2.49
CA HIS A 273 -12.74 -10.42 3.56
C HIS A 273 -12.27 -11.34 4.70
N ASP A 274 -13.20 -11.97 5.42
CA ASP A 274 -12.89 -12.74 6.63
C ASP A 274 -12.08 -14.01 6.33
N GLN A 275 -12.18 -14.56 5.12
CA GLN A 275 -11.37 -15.71 4.69
C GLN A 275 -9.87 -15.40 4.73
N GLY A 276 -9.48 -14.19 4.33
CA GLY A 276 -8.09 -13.75 4.32
C GLY A 276 -7.67 -12.98 5.56
N HIS A 277 -8.56 -12.14 6.12
CA HIS A 277 -8.26 -11.32 7.30
C HIS A 277 -8.05 -12.15 8.56
N GLY A 278 -8.89 -13.17 8.79
CA GLY A 278 -8.81 -14.03 9.97
C GLY A 278 -7.42 -14.64 10.17
N PRO A 279 -6.89 -15.38 9.17
CA PRO A 279 -5.55 -15.94 9.24
C PRO A 279 -4.46 -14.88 9.46
N VAL A 280 -4.48 -13.77 8.72
CA VAL A 280 -3.46 -12.72 8.85
C VAL A 280 -3.46 -12.11 10.26
N LYS A 281 -4.61 -11.76 10.81
CA LYS A 281 -4.70 -11.11 12.13
C LYS A 281 -4.32 -12.06 13.27
N VAL A 282 -4.61 -13.37 13.13
CA VAL A 282 -4.16 -14.39 14.10
C VAL A 282 -2.64 -14.57 14.05
N MET A 283 -2.03 -14.49 12.86
CA MET A 283 -0.59 -14.69 12.68
C MET A 283 0.26 -13.42 12.86
N GLY A 284 -0.35 -12.23 12.78
CA GLY A 284 0.36 -10.95 12.82
C GLY A 284 -0.44 -9.89 13.57
N LEU A 285 -0.31 -9.86 14.90
CA LEU A 285 -1.02 -8.95 15.81
C LEU A 285 -0.74 -7.45 15.57
N GLU A 286 0.39 -7.10 14.95
CA GLU A 286 0.81 -5.69 14.75
C GLU A 286 0.73 -5.21 13.28
N ALA A 287 0.29 -6.06 12.34
CA ALA A 287 0.31 -5.78 10.89
C ALA A 287 -0.95 -5.07 10.38
N GLY A 288 -1.34 -3.97 11.03
CA GLY A 288 -2.43 -3.09 10.60
C GLY A 288 -2.06 -2.21 9.39
N VAL A 289 -1.50 -2.80 8.34
CA VAL A 289 -1.11 -2.08 7.13
C VAL A 289 -1.96 -2.58 5.97
N ASN A 290 -2.62 -1.63 5.32
CA ASN A 290 -3.33 -1.89 4.08
C ASN A 290 -2.40 -1.70 2.89
N VAL A 291 -2.29 -2.72 2.04
CA VAL A 291 -1.57 -2.63 0.77
C VAL A 291 -2.59 -2.55 -0.37
N THR A 292 -2.52 -1.49 -1.16
CA THR A 292 -3.28 -1.34 -2.41
C THR A 292 -2.41 -1.79 -3.57
N ILE A 293 -2.93 -2.72 -4.36
CA ILE A 293 -2.25 -3.26 -5.55
C ILE A 293 -3.13 -3.11 -6.80
N GLY A 294 -2.49 -3.09 -7.97
CA GLY A 294 -3.12 -2.74 -9.26
C GLY A 294 -2.79 -1.32 -9.74
N LEU A 295 -2.15 -0.52 -8.89
CA LEU A 295 -1.54 0.76 -9.28
C LEU A 295 -0.19 0.53 -10.02
N PRO A 296 0.39 1.53 -10.71
CA PRO A 296 1.69 1.38 -11.38
C PRO A 296 2.83 1.05 -10.42
N VAL A 297 2.70 1.49 -9.17
CA VAL A 297 3.51 1.07 -8.03
C VAL A 297 2.59 0.74 -6.86
N ILE A 298 3.02 -0.14 -5.95
CA ILE A 298 2.21 -0.44 -4.76
C ILE A 298 2.03 0.80 -3.88
N ARG A 299 0.94 0.82 -3.12
CA ARG A 299 0.71 1.80 -2.08
C ARG A 299 0.45 1.11 -0.75
N THR A 300 1.14 1.53 0.31
CA THR A 300 0.85 1.11 1.68
C THR A 300 0.24 2.26 2.50
N SER A 301 -0.46 1.91 3.56
CA SER A 301 -1.09 2.85 4.48
C SER A 301 -1.19 2.27 5.87
N VAL A 302 -1.08 3.14 6.87
CA VAL A 302 -1.46 2.84 8.25
C VAL A 302 -2.97 2.56 8.35
N ASP A 303 -3.37 1.77 9.36
CA ASP A 303 -4.77 1.47 9.69
C ASP A 303 -5.44 2.54 10.58
N HIS A 304 -4.69 3.47 11.16
CA HIS A 304 -5.25 4.53 12.00
C HIS A 304 -5.60 5.80 11.21
N GLY A 305 -6.55 6.57 11.72
CA GLY A 305 -6.98 7.84 11.13
C GLY A 305 -6.07 9.02 11.48
N THR A 306 -6.56 10.24 11.25
CA THR A 306 -5.83 11.50 11.52
C THR A 306 -5.61 11.81 12.99
N ALA A 307 -6.33 11.12 13.89
CA ALA A 307 -6.20 11.22 15.35
C ALA A 307 -6.15 12.68 15.85
N PHE A 308 -7.17 13.46 15.46
CA PHE A 308 -7.27 14.89 15.79
C PHE A 308 -7.22 15.19 17.29
N ASP A 309 -7.64 14.26 18.14
CA ASP A 309 -7.58 14.35 19.59
C ASP A 309 -6.15 14.37 20.14
N ILE A 310 -5.17 13.85 19.40
CA ILE A 310 -3.75 13.84 19.79
C ILE A 310 -2.83 14.62 18.85
N ALA A 311 -3.34 15.13 17.73
CA ALA A 311 -2.59 15.92 16.77
C ALA A 311 -1.98 17.18 17.42
N GLY A 312 -0.72 17.45 17.13
CA GLY A 312 0.06 18.56 17.68
C GLY A 312 0.55 18.37 19.12
N LYS A 313 0.40 17.16 19.69
CA LYS A 313 0.83 16.85 21.08
C LYS A 313 2.13 16.07 21.16
N GLY A 314 2.66 15.57 20.03
CA GLY A 314 3.90 14.80 19.99
C GLY A 314 3.78 13.38 20.52
N ILE A 315 2.57 12.88 20.81
CA ILE A 315 2.35 11.57 21.44
C ILE A 315 1.89 10.46 20.48
N ALA A 316 1.64 10.79 19.20
CA ALA A 316 1.25 9.79 18.20
C ALA A 316 2.37 8.77 17.95
N ASP A 317 2.03 7.50 17.83
CA ASP A 317 2.97 6.38 17.64
C ASP A 317 3.25 6.14 16.15
N GLU A 318 4.53 6.09 15.76
CA GLU A 318 4.95 5.92 14.38
C GLU A 318 5.10 4.46 13.91
N ARG A 319 4.95 3.47 14.80
CA ARG A 319 5.24 2.04 14.48
C ARG A 319 4.41 1.51 13.31
N SER A 320 3.14 1.90 13.21
CA SER A 320 2.30 1.52 12.08
C SER A 320 2.82 2.09 10.75
N LEU A 321 3.35 3.32 10.76
CA LEU A 321 3.94 3.93 9.56
C LEU A 321 5.29 3.27 9.22
N ILE A 322 6.11 2.92 10.21
CA ILE A 322 7.35 2.14 10.01
C ILE A 322 7.03 0.79 9.35
N GLU A 323 5.99 0.09 9.80
CA GLU A 323 5.58 -1.18 9.20
C GLU A 323 5.03 -0.97 7.77
N ALA A 324 4.24 0.08 7.54
CA ALA A 324 3.77 0.43 6.20
C ALA A 324 4.93 0.75 5.25
N MET A 325 5.95 1.45 5.75
CA MET A 325 7.18 1.76 5.05
C MET A 325 7.98 0.48 4.75
N ARG A 326 8.11 -0.44 5.72
CA ARG A 326 8.78 -1.74 5.54
C ARG A 326 8.12 -2.56 4.43
N GLN A 327 6.80 -2.69 4.46
CA GLN A 327 6.04 -3.40 3.42
C GLN A 327 6.14 -2.69 2.06
N ALA A 328 6.20 -1.36 2.06
CA ALA A 328 6.40 -0.61 0.82
C ALA A 328 7.75 -0.93 0.17
N VAL A 329 8.81 -1.04 0.97
CA VAL A 329 10.15 -1.43 0.47
C VAL A 329 10.18 -2.87 -0.04
N GLU A 330 9.49 -3.78 0.65
CA GLU A 330 9.45 -5.18 0.29
C GLU A 330 8.83 -5.39 -1.10
N LEU A 331 7.72 -4.68 -1.39
CA LEU A 331 6.99 -4.76 -2.65
C LEU A 331 7.32 -3.64 -3.66
N ALA A 332 8.31 -2.80 -3.37
CA ALA A 332 8.68 -1.71 -4.27
C ALA A 332 9.14 -2.26 -5.62
N THR A 333 8.87 -1.50 -6.67
CA THR A 333 9.30 -1.84 -8.03
C THR A 333 10.83 -1.90 -8.09
N ARG A 334 11.38 -3.06 -8.46
CA ARG A 334 12.81 -3.25 -8.66
C ARG A 334 13.18 -2.77 -10.06
N LYS A 335 14.13 -1.83 -10.14
CA LYS A 335 14.72 -1.44 -11.43
C LYS A 335 15.59 -2.60 -11.91
N ARG A 336 15.22 -3.22 -13.04
CA ARG A 336 16.05 -4.27 -13.65
C ARG A 336 17.38 -3.66 -14.06
N ASP A 337 18.48 -4.22 -13.54
CA ASP A 337 19.81 -3.90 -14.04
C ASP A 337 19.92 -4.38 -15.49
N THR A 338 19.80 -3.46 -16.43
CA THR A 338 19.94 -3.71 -17.88
C THR A 338 21.39 -4.04 -18.29
N ARG A 339 22.31 -4.20 -17.33
CA ARG A 339 23.71 -4.51 -17.60
C ARG A 339 24.00 -5.99 -17.88
N ASN A 340 23.08 -6.91 -17.58
CA ASN A 340 23.27 -8.35 -17.84
C ASN A 340 22.51 -8.89 -19.07
N SER A 341 21.83 -8.03 -19.83
CA SER A 341 21.07 -8.44 -21.03
C SER A 341 21.84 -8.32 -22.35
N ILE A 342 23.18 -8.20 -22.30
CA ILE A 342 24.08 -8.32 -23.47
C ILE A 342 25.11 -9.41 -23.18
N ALA A 343 24.66 -10.65 -23.06
CA ALA A 343 25.51 -11.85 -23.15
C ALA A 343 24.65 -13.12 -23.28
N VAL A 344 23.85 -13.23 -24.34
CA VAL A 344 23.58 -14.48 -25.07
C VAL A 344 23.34 -14.11 -26.53
#